data_AF-A0A2T4TAL3-F1
#
_entry.id   AF-A0A2T4TAL3-F1
#
_cell.length_a   1.000
_cell.length_b   1.000
_cell.length_c   1.000
_cell.angle_alpha   90.00
_cell.angle_beta   90.00
_cell.angle_gamma   90.00
#
_symmetry.space_group_name_H-M   'P 1'
#
loop_
_entity.id
_entity.type
_entity.pdbx_description
1 polymer ?
#
loop_
_entity_poly.entity_id
_entity_poly.type
_entity_poly.pdbx_seq_one_letter_code
_entity_poly.pdbx_strand_id
1 'polypeptide(L)' 'MKRLKSLKERWKATTPFFFKRIIYVSSIFSGVALAIHVALVAGNAVEPQWWQDIYPYLIGIPAGMAAVAKLTKE' A
#
# COMPACT_ATOMS: atom_id res chain seq x y z
N MET A 1 -5.36 29.46 -12.96
CA MET A 1 -5.58 28.30 -13.88
C MET A 1 -4.39 27.33 -14.05
N LYS A 2 -3.11 27.77 -14.04
CA LYS A 2 -1.95 26.86 -14.23
C LYS A 2 -1.83 25.75 -13.17
N ARG A 3 -2.08 26.04 -11.88
CA ARG A 3 -2.02 25.05 -10.79
C ARG A 3 -3.02 23.89 -10.96
N LEU A 4 -4.28 24.20 -11.29
CA LEU A 4 -5.34 23.20 -11.52
C LEU A 4 -5.01 22.28 -12.71
N LYS A 5 -4.46 22.83 -13.80
CA LYS A 5 -3.97 22.01 -14.93
C LYS A 5 -2.86 21.05 -14.48
N SER A 6 -1.88 21.51 -13.71
CA SER A 6 -0.78 20.65 -13.22
C SER A 6 -1.25 19.50 -12.33
N LEU A 7 -2.25 19.73 -11.48
CA LEU A 7 -2.82 18.69 -10.60
C LEU A 7 -3.62 17.66 -11.40
N LYS A 8 -4.39 18.09 -12.40
CA LYS A 8 -5.11 17.21 -13.32
C LYS A 8 -4.15 16.34 -14.15
N GLU A 9 -3.01 16.91 -14.57
CA GLU A 9 -1.97 16.16 -15.27
C GLU A 9 -1.22 15.20 -14.36
N ARG A 10 -0.99 15.54 -13.08
CA ARG A 10 -0.45 14.60 -12.08
C ARG A 10 -1.38 13.41 -11.85
N TRP A 11 -2.69 13.63 -11.90
CA TRP A 11 -3.68 12.55 -11.82
C TRP A 11 -3.70 11.63 -13.05
N LYS A 12 -3.18 12.09 -14.19
CA LYS A 12 -3.04 11.30 -15.43
C LYS A 12 -1.65 10.68 -15.61
N ALA A 13 -0.68 11.02 -14.77
CA ALA A 13 0.68 10.54 -14.90
C ALA A 13 0.73 9.03 -14.61
N THR A 14 1.30 8.28 -15.55
CA THR A 14 1.58 6.85 -15.40
C THR A 14 2.61 6.65 -14.28
N THR A 15 2.30 5.78 -13.31
CA THR A 15 3.21 5.43 -12.21
C THR A 15 4.58 5.00 -12.75
N PRO A 16 5.69 5.61 -12.29
CA PRO A 16 7.03 5.23 -12.75
C PRO A 16 7.33 3.76 -12.47
N PHE A 17 8.16 3.15 -13.31
CA PHE A 17 8.45 1.70 -13.24
C PHE A 17 9.06 1.28 -11.89
N PHE A 18 9.89 2.13 -11.29
CA PHE A 18 10.46 1.91 -9.96
C PHE A 18 9.35 1.76 -8.90
N PHE A 19 8.40 2.69 -8.85
CA PHE A 19 7.29 2.64 -7.91
C PHE A 19 6.35 1.47 -8.18
N LYS A 20 6.10 1.10 -9.44
CA LYS A 20 5.30 -0.09 -9.76
C LYS A 20 5.90 -1.36 -9.16
N ARG A 21 7.23 -1.52 -9.21
CA ARG A 21 7.91 -2.67 -8.59
C ARG A 21 7.75 -2.68 -7.07
N ILE A 22 7.91 -1.53 -6.42
CA ILE A 22 7.73 -1.43 -4.96
C ILE A 22 6.30 -1.75 -4.58
N ILE A 23 5.32 -1.16 -5.27
CA ILE A 23 3.89 -1.43 -5.03
C ILE A 23 3.64 -2.94 -5.17
N TYR A 24 4.11 -3.56 -6.24
CA TYR A 24 3.94 -5.00 -6.46
C TYR A 24 4.52 -5.85 -5.32
N VAL A 25 5.77 -5.61 -4.93
CA VAL A 25 6.42 -6.33 -3.83
C VAL A 25 5.67 -6.10 -2.51
N SER A 26 5.29 -4.86 -2.20
CA SER A 26 4.53 -4.55 -1.00
C SER A 26 3.16 -5.22 -0.98
N SER A 27 2.48 -5.36 -2.13
CA SER A 27 1.19 -6.05 -2.22
C SER A 27 1.29 -7.53 -1.88
N ILE A 28 2.42 -8.18 -2.17
CA ILE A 28 2.66 -9.57 -1.76
C ILE A 28 2.71 -9.66 -0.23
N PHE A 29 3.48 -8.79 0.42
CA PHE A 29 3.57 -8.76 1.88
C PHE A 29 2.21 -8.45 2.53
N SER A 30 1.45 -7.49 2.00
CA SER A 30 0.09 -7.22 2.47
C SER A 30 -0.83 -8.42 2.29
N GLY A 31 -0.74 -9.12 1.15
CA GLY A 31 -1.54 -10.31 0.90
C GLY A 31 -1.25 -11.45 1.87
N VAL A 32 0.03 -11.68 2.18
CA VAL A 32 0.44 -12.69 3.17
C VAL A 32 -0.01 -12.30 4.58
N ALA A 33 0.16 -11.03 4.97
CA ALA A 33 -0.30 -10.53 6.26
C ALA A 33 -1.81 -10.69 6.44
N LEU A 34 -2.59 -10.37 5.39
CA LEU A 34 -4.04 -10.59 5.37
C LEU A 34 -4.39 -12.07 5.50
N ALA A 35 -3.69 -12.96 4.78
CA ALA A 35 -3.94 -14.40 4.87
C ALA A 35 -3.69 -14.95 6.27
N ILE A 36 -2.62 -14.50 6.94
CA ILE A 36 -2.32 -14.86 8.33
C ILE A 36 -3.44 -14.38 9.26
N HIS A 37 -3.82 -13.11 9.16
CA HIS A 37 -4.87 -12.53 9.99
C HIS A 37 -6.20 -13.26 9.82
N VAL A 38 -6.62 -13.53 8.57
CA VAL A 38 -7.84 -14.27 8.27
C VAL A 38 -7.76 -15.70 8.79
N ALA A 39 -6.62 -16.38 8.69
CA ALA A 39 -6.45 -17.73 9.22
C ALA A 39 -6.59 -17.78 10.75
N LEU A 40 -6.03 -16.79 11.45
CA LEU A 40 -6.13 -16.70 12.92
C LEU A 40 -7.58 -16.39 13.34
N VAL A 41 -8.24 -15.44 12.68
CA VAL A 41 -9.65 -15.12 12.93
C VAL A 41 -10.56 -16.31 12.65
N ALA A 42 -10.38 -17.00 11.51
CA ALA A 42 -11.16 -18.18 11.16
C ALA A 42 -10.94 -19.35 12.14
N GLY A 43 -9.73 -19.46 12.71
CA GLY A 43 -9.38 -20.43 13.74
C GLY A 43 -9.80 -20.04 15.16
N ASN A 44 -10.44 -18.88 15.37
CA ASN A 44 -10.68 -18.28 16.70
C ASN A 44 -9.41 -18.19 17.56
N ALA A 45 -8.25 -18.00 16.92
CA ALA A 45 -6.99 -17.82 17.62
C ALA A 45 -6.85 -16.36 18.08
N VAL A 46 -6.28 -16.16 19.26
CA VAL A 46 -5.94 -14.82 19.77
C VAL A 46 -4.63 -14.39 19.13
N GLU A 47 -4.68 -13.30 18.37
CA GLU A 47 -3.47 -12.71 17.80
C GLU A 47 -2.64 -12.04 18.91
N PRO A 48 -1.31 -12.22 18.91
CA PRO A 48 -0.45 -11.54 19.87
C PRO A 48 -0.44 -10.02 19.63
N GLN A 49 -0.29 -9.23 20.69
CA GLN A 49 -0.40 -7.77 20.62
C GLN A 49 0.53 -7.14 19.57
N TRP A 50 1.78 -7.58 19.50
CA TRP A 50 2.75 -7.07 18.53
C TRP A 50 2.28 -7.27 17.08
N TRP A 51 1.52 -8.34 16.80
CA TRP A 51 0.98 -8.59 15.46
C TRP A 51 -0.12 -7.58 15.14
N GLN A 52 -1.03 -7.34 16.09
CA GLN A 52 -2.10 -6.34 15.94
C GLN A 52 -1.52 -4.93 15.74
N ASP A 53 -0.39 -4.63 16.39
CA ASP A 53 0.28 -3.34 16.24
C ASP A 53 0.90 -3.19 14.84
N ILE A 54 1.53 -4.23 14.28
CA ILE A 54 2.21 -4.14 12.96
C ILE A 54 1.28 -4.38 11.77
N TYR A 55 0.21 -5.16 11.94
CA TYR A 55 -0.66 -5.61 10.86
C TYR A 55 -1.22 -4.45 10.01
N PRO A 56 -1.74 -3.35 10.60
CA PRO A 56 -2.20 -2.20 9.84
C PRO A 56 -1.12 -1.59 8.94
N TYR A 57 0.14 -1.58 9.40
CA TYR A 57 1.25 -1.06 8.61
C TYR A 57 1.58 -1.97 7.44
N LEU A 58 1.54 -3.30 7.62
CA LEU A 58 1.78 -4.29 6.57
C LEU A 58 0.72 -4.20 5.46
N ILE A 59 -0.54 -3.97 5.82
CA ILE A 59 -1.62 -3.77 4.85
C ILE A 59 -1.53 -2.41 4.16
N GLY A 60 -1.04 -1.38 4.86
CA GLY A 60 -0.97 0.00 4.37
C GLY A 60 0.18 0.31 3.40
N ILE A 61 1.25 -0.50 3.37
CA ILE A 61 2.46 -0.23 2.55
C ILE A 61 2.14 0.06 1.07
N PRO A 62 1.36 -0.77 0.34
CA PRO A 62 1.12 -0.56 -1.08
C PRO A 62 0.34 0.74 -1.35
N ALA A 63 -0.62 1.06 -0.47
CA ALA A 63 -1.40 2.29 -0.56
C ALA A 63 -0.53 3.53 -0.32
N GLY A 64 0.35 3.49 0.69
CA GLY A 64 1.33 4.54 0.96
C GLY A 64 2.27 4.75 -0.23
N MET A 65 2.81 3.66 -0.79
CA MET A 65 3.70 3.73 -1.94
C MET A 65 3.01 4.22 -3.21
N ALA A 66 1.74 3.86 -3.44
CA ALA A 66 0.94 4.39 -4.54
C ALA A 66 0.68 5.89 -4.38
N ALA A 67 0.43 6.37 -3.16
CA ALA A 67 0.26 7.79 -2.87
C ALA A 67 1.56 8.58 -3.11
N VAL A 68 2.70 8.07 -2.62
CA VAL A 68 4.01 8.66 -2.88
C VAL A 68 4.30 8.69 -4.38
N ALA A 69 4.09 7.58 -5.09
CA ALA A 69 4.33 7.50 -6.53
C ALA A 69 3.50 8.50 -7.35
N LYS A 70 2.29 8.85 -6.88
CA LYS A 70 1.44 9.86 -7.51
C LYS A 70 1.90 11.29 -7.22
N LEU A 71 2.60 11.49 -6.09
CA LEU A 71 3.14 12.78 -5.69
C LEU A 71 4.53 13.04 -6.27
N THR A 72 5.32 11.98 -6.50
CA THR A 72 6.62 12.05 -7.15
C THR A 72 6.43 12.09 -8.67
N LYS A 73 6.57 13.28 -9.25
CA LYS A 73 6.72 13.45 -10.70
C LYS A 73 8.20 13.52 -11.04
N GLU A 74 8.57 12.93 -12.16
CA GLU A 74 9.50 13.61 -13.08
C GLU A 74 8.71 14.66 -13.89
#